data_AF-A0A164B399-F1
#
_entry.id   AF-A0A164B399-F1
#
_cell.length_a   1.000
_cell.length_b   1.000
_cell.length_c   1.000
_cell.angle_alpha   90.00
_cell.angle_beta   90.00
_cell.angle_gamma   90.00
#
_symmetry.space_group_name_H-M   'P 1'
#
loop_
_entity.id
_entity.type
_entity.pdbx_description
1 polymer ?
#
loop_
_entity_poly.entity_id
_entity_poly.type
_entity_poly.pdbx_seq_one_letter_code
_entity_poly.pdbx_strand_id
1 'polypeptide(L)' 'MLAPSHPDADSRGYVYEHRIVMEQKIGRRLTKTEVVHHINHVRDDNRPENLMLFASHSEHLRHHCAEESARV' A
#
# COMPACT_ATOMS: atom_id res chain seq x y z
N MET A 1 -10.96 5.76 -5.20
CA MET A 1 -11.15 6.90 -6.15
C MET A 1 -11.45 6.38 -7.55
N LEU A 2 -12.29 7.08 -8.33
CA LEU A 2 -12.56 6.75 -9.73
C LEU A 2 -11.40 7.27 -10.60
N ALA A 3 -10.61 6.37 -11.16
CA ALA A 3 -9.50 6.65 -12.06
C ALA A 3 -9.52 5.65 -13.23
N PRO A 4 -10.43 5.82 -14.21
CA PRO A 4 -10.70 4.83 -15.25
C PRO A 4 -9.52 4.61 -16.21
N SER A 5 -8.54 5.51 -16.24
CA SER A 5 -7.31 5.38 -17.03
C SER A 5 -6.13 4.82 -16.22
N HIS A 6 -6.34 4.45 -14.95
CA HIS A 6 -5.27 3.92 -14.11
C HIS A 6 -5.07 2.42 -14.40
N PRO A 7 -3.84 1.95 -14.63
CA PRO A 7 -3.58 0.54 -14.93
C PRO A 7 -3.90 -0.39 -13.76
N ASP A 8 -3.97 0.14 -12.53
CA ASP A 8 -4.42 -0.58 -11.33
C ASP A 8 -5.89 -0.32 -10.98
N ALA A 9 -6.66 0.29 -11.88
CA ALA A 9 -8.10 0.42 -11.66
C ALA A 9 -8.79 -0.95 -11.82
N ASP A 10 -9.78 -1.20 -10.96
CA ASP A 10 -10.64 -2.36 -11.11
C ASP A 10 -11.51 -2.28 -12.38
N SER A 11 -12.31 -3.32 -12.64
CA SER A 11 -13.24 -3.36 -13.79
C SER A 11 -14.30 -2.25 -13.79
N ARG A 12 -14.44 -1.51 -12.68
CA ARG A 12 -15.34 -0.37 -12.50
C ARG A 12 -14.59 0.97 -12.52
N GLY A 13 -13.28 0.97 -12.74
CA GLY A 13 -12.45 2.17 -12.77
C GLY A 13 -12.01 2.66 -11.39
N TYR A 14 -12.15 1.89 -10.32
CA TYR A 14 -11.76 2.30 -8.98
C TYR A 14 -10.34 1.88 -8.62
N VAL A 15 -9.60 2.81 -8.01
CA VAL A 15 -8.28 2.57 -7.43
C VAL A 15 -8.34 2.79 -5.92
N TYR A 16 -7.58 1.99 -5.17
CA TYR A 16 -7.41 2.15 -3.74
C TYR A 16 -6.80 3.52 -3.39
N GLU A 17 -7.41 4.21 -2.43
CA GLU A 17 -6.97 5.55 -2.04
C GLU A 17 -5.54 5.55 -1.48
N HIS A 18 -5.19 4.59 -0.61
CA HIS A 18 -3.83 4.47 -0.08
C HIS A 18 -2.76 4.29 -1.16
N ARG A 19 -3.06 3.66 -2.31
CA ARG A 19 -2.10 3.57 -3.43
C ARG A 19 -1.86 4.96 -4.00
N ILE A 20 -2.93 5.70 -4.31
CA ILE A 20 -2.86 7.06 -4.86
C ILE A 20 -2.09 8.00 -3.91
N VAL A 21 -2.39 7.96 -2.61
CA VAL A 21 -1.69 8.78 -1.61
C VAL A 21 -0.21 8.43 -1.57
N MET A 22 0.13 7.15 -1.62
CA MET A 22 1.52 6.73 -1.59
C MET A 22 2.27 7.10 -2.89
N GLU A 23 1.63 7.01 -4.05
CA GLU A 23 2.16 7.47 -5.33
C GLU A 23 2.45 8.98 -5.33
N GLN A 24 1.53 9.78 -4.78
CA GLN A 24 1.74 11.21 -4.60
C GLN A 24 2.91 11.50 -3.65
N LYS A 25 3.03 10.73 -2.57
CA LYS A 25 4.13 10.86 -1.59
C LYS A 25 5.50 10.60 -2.22
N ILE A 26 5.63 9.56 -3.05
CA ILE A 26 6.90 9.18 -3.69
C ILE A 26 7.17 9.90 -5.02
N GLY A 27 6.17 10.60 -5.57
CA GLY A 27 6.29 11.32 -6.84
C GLY A 27 6.40 10.42 -8.08
N ARG A 28 6.07 9.13 -7.95
CA ARG A 28 6.06 8.15 -9.04
C ARG A 28 4.94 7.13 -8.83
N ARG A 29 4.58 6.40 -9.89
CA ARG A 29 3.60 5.31 -9.81
C ARG A 29 4.15 4.10 -9.08
N LEU A 30 3.27 3.43 -8.34
CA LEU A 30 3.56 2.15 -7.70
C LEU A 30 3.58 1.05 -8.77
N THR A 31 4.56 0.17 -8.66
CA THR A 31 4.63 -1.06 -9.43
C THR A 31 3.62 -2.07 -8.92
N LYS A 32 3.35 -3.11 -9.72
CA LYS A 32 2.45 -4.21 -9.32
C LYS A 32 3.02 -5.10 -8.21
N THR A 33 4.32 -5.08 -8.01
CA THR A 33 5.02 -5.85 -6.98
C THR A 33 5.08 -5.13 -5.63
N GLU A 34 4.95 -3.80 -5.65
CA GLU A 34 4.97 -2.95 -4.48
C GLU A 34 3.66 -3.08 -3.68
N VAL A 35 3.81 -3.19 -2.35
CA VAL A 35 2.70 -3.40 -1.41
C VAL A 35 2.66 -2.24 -0.41
N VAL A 36 1.49 -1.65 -0.23
CA VAL A 36 1.25 -0.61 0.79
C VAL A 36 0.68 -1.26 2.04
N HIS A 37 1.34 -1.02 3.18
CA HIS A 37 0.95 -1.51 4.49
C HIS A 37 0.53 -0.35 5.40
N HIS A 38 -0.47 -0.58 6.24
CA HIS A 38 -0.96 0.41 7.20
C HIS A 38 -0.32 0.11 8.55
N ILE A 39 0.53 1.01 9.04
CA ILE A 39 1.34 0.81 10.25
C ILE A 39 0.44 0.70 11.50
N ASN A 40 -0.62 1.51 11.59
CA ASN A 40 -1.58 1.42 12.69
C ASN A 40 -2.66 0.33 12.51
N HIS A 41 -2.60 -0.46 11.43
CA HIS A 41 -3.62 -1.44 11.04
C HIS A 41 -5.05 -0.89 10.82
N VAL A 42 -5.21 0.44 10.75
CA VAL A 42 -6.49 1.11 10.48
C VAL A 42 -6.59 1.34 8.97
N ARG A 43 -7.53 0.64 8.34
CA ARG A 43 -7.72 0.66 6.87
C ARG A 43 -8.27 1.99 6.34
N ASP A 44 -8.93 2.75 7.20
CA ASP A 44 -9.51 4.06 6.86
C ASP A 44 -8.50 5.20 7.05
N ASP A 45 -7.35 4.95 7.69
CA ASP A 45 -6.30 5.96 7.88
C ASP A 45 -5.30 5.93 6.72
N ASN A 46 -5.69 6.59 5.62
CA ASN A 46 -4.89 6.71 4.40
C ASN A 46 -3.81 7.80 4.48
N ARG A 47 -3.43 8.30 5.66
CA ARG A 47 -2.40 9.34 5.78
C ARG A 47 -1.05 8.80 5.31
N PRO A 48 -0.27 9.54 4.50
CA PRO A 48 1.01 9.06 3.97
C PRO A 48 2.01 8.67 5.06
N GLU A 49 1.92 9.28 6.25
CA GLU A 49 2.74 8.95 7.42
C GLU A 49 2.40 7.58 8.03
N ASN A 50 1.14 7.15 7.91
CA ASN A 50 0.64 5.87 8.40
C ASN A 50 0.78 4.73 7.36
N LEU A 51 1.23 5.08 6.14
CA LEU A 51 1.44 4.13 5.04
C LEU A 51 2.92 3.81 4.89
N MET A 52 3.23 2.51 4.90
CA MET A 52 4.56 1.97 4.63
C MET A 52 4.56 1.26 3.29
N LEU A 53 5.58 1.51 2.47
CA LEU A 53 5.74 0.89 1.16
C LEU A 53 6.79 -0.21 1.23
N PHE A 54 6.42 -1.40 0.79
CA PHE A 54 7.32 -2.52 0.60
C PHE A 54 7.57 -2.74 -0.89
N ALA A 55 8.83 -3.00 -1.26
CA ALA A 55 9.23 -3.23 -2.65
C ALA A 55 8.68 -4.54 -3.23
N SER A 56 8.40 -5.53 -2.37
CA SER A 56 7.88 -6.84 -2.77
C SER A 56 6.99 -7.45 -1.71
N HIS A 57 6.10 -8.36 -2.14
CA HIS A 57 5.29 -9.17 -1.24
C HIS A 57 6.13 -10.02 -0.28
N SER A 58 7.31 -10.50 -0.72
CA SER A 58 8.24 -11.24 0.14
C SER A 58 8.84 -10.40 1.25
N GLU A 59 9.06 -9.11 1.02
CA GLU A 59 9.52 -8.18 2.06
C GLU A 59 8.42 -7.85 3.05
N HIS A 60 7.19 -7.66 2.54
CA HIS A 60 6.00 -7.50 3.37
C HIS A 60 5.76 -8.72 4.27
N LEU A 61 5.87 -9.95 3.73
CA LEU A 61 5.76 -11.19 4.51
C LEU A 61 6.84 -11.33 5.58
N ARG A 62 8.09 -10.94 5.26
CA ARG A 62 9.18 -10.94 6.24
C ARG A 62 8.91 -9.98 7.39
N HIS A 63 8.31 -8.82 7.10
CA HIS A 63 7.92 -7.87 8.14
C HIS A 63 6.86 -8.47 9.08
N HIS A 64 5.79 -9.05 8.53
CA HIS A 64 4.78 -9.76 9.33
C HIS A 64 5.38 -10.87 10.20
N CYS A 65 6.22 -11.71 9.63
CA CYS A 65 6.86 -12.81 10.37
C CYS A 65 7.79 -12.28 11.48
N ALA A 66 8.50 -11.18 11.24
CA ALA A 66 9.37 -10.54 12.24
C ALA A 66 8.57 -9.85 13.36
N GLU A 67 7.47 -9.16 13.03
CA GLU A 67 6.60 -8.52 14.01
C GLU A 67 5.87 -9.55 14.89
N GLU A 68 5.41 -10.67 14.31
CA GLU A 68 4.81 -11.76 15.08
C GLU A 68 5.84 -12.45 15.99
N SER A 69 7.10 -12.55 15.56
CA SER A 69 8.18 -13.12 16.38
C SER A 69 8.56 -12.26 17.58
N ALA A 70 8.27 -10.94 17.54
CA ALA A 70 8.54 -10.02 18.66
C ALA A 70 7.43 -10.00 19.72
N ARG A 71 6.31 -10.71 19.50
CA ARG A 71 5.19 -10.82 20.45
C ARG A 71 5.24 -12.08 21.33
N VAL A 72 6.35 -12.83 21.32
CA VAL A 72 6.57 -14.04 22.14
C VAL A 72 7.53 -13.76 23.29
#